data_AF-A0A372ZQW4-F1
#
_entry.id   AF-A0A372ZQW4-F1
#
_cell.length_a   1.000
_cell.length_b   1.000
_cell.length_c   1.000
_cell.angle_alpha   90.00
_cell.angle_beta   90.00
_cell.angle_gamma   90.00
#
_symmetry.space_group_name_H-M   'P 1'
#
loop_
_entity.id
_entity.type
_entity.pdbx_description
1 polymer ?
#
loop_
_entity_poly.entity_id
_entity_poly.type
_entity_poly.pdbx_seq_one_letter_code
_entity_poly.pdbx_strand_id
1 'polypeptide(L)'
;MRTEVASTAPAAQFVAVLDRVGLGMTNAAIGTAMDLSVDTVKYHLRQAYDRLGTANRVQAFAWAWQSGLLTRSAPTGAPPALTDEQTLILRIWAAGGNRLDVARALEVRERAAELYEDAVLDVFGTRKRVVAVRRALEHQLIDPAGDTLAGLTTPMAADSGQGLARHHRTKGAAGASGPVATTPAELCHRSDPVERAVAMLRSTRGLVVHLGALAALPEVPSLAEVLAGAAPRGVAPTVVRLVHQALALGVPCALVLPSVAVDPDRAVGVVGLRAAWSCAVRQGAHNGTAAYVAASHRLGAPADDLLLACTADQVPVAGEAGFRRVLATTSFVPRTEPRRAPVPELNALERRIAELAAEGLTIAEIGGRVHTGEYLVRHRLADLRRRTGAVDDAHLAVRLIMTELIGTERLRAGLPDRVPELDQAGRAVLTLICTGTMSEAGANAAGLSLREARTVEARVVRALSWRGSRTHAAAVALLSGIVTLPPTPLWVG
;
A
#
# COMPACT_ATOMS: atom_id res chain seq x y z
N MET A 1 46.37 -41.90 -6.10
CA MET A 1 46.16 -40.79 -5.15
C MET A 1 45.76 -39.55 -5.94
N ARG A 2 44.47 -39.24 -6.02
CA ARG A 2 43.98 -37.95 -6.53
C ARG A 2 43.92 -37.01 -5.33
N THR A 3 44.68 -35.93 -5.40
CA THR A 3 44.73 -34.87 -4.39
C THR A 3 43.39 -34.14 -4.42
N GLU A 4 42.55 -34.44 -3.43
CA GLU A 4 41.27 -33.79 -3.21
C GLU A 4 41.55 -32.39 -2.65
N VAL A 5 41.65 -31.41 -3.54
CA VAL A 5 41.64 -29.98 -3.15
C VAL A 5 40.21 -29.67 -2.73
N ALA A 6 39.91 -29.88 -1.44
CA ALA A 6 38.67 -29.46 -0.82
C ALA A 6 38.52 -27.94 -0.99
N SER A 7 37.71 -27.54 -1.96
CA SER A 7 37.43 -26.17 -2.34
C SER A 7 36.84 -25.40 -1.15
N THR A 8 37.61 -24.47 -0.58
CA THR A 8 37.18 -23.48 0.42
C THR A 8 36.37 -22.33 -0.20
N ALA A 9 36.27 -22.26 -1.53
CA ALA A 9 35.58 -21.22 -2.27
C ALA A 9 34.03 -21.13 -2.07
N PRO A 10 33.27 -22.22 -1.85
CA PRO A 10 31.81 -22.15 -1.72
C PRO A 10 31.35 -21.41 -0.46
N ALA A 11 32.17 -21.44 0.60
CA ALA A 11 31.86 -20.75 1.86
C ALA A 11 31.91 -19.22 1.68
N ALA A 12 32.89 -18.71 0.94
CA ALA A 12 33.04 -17.27 0.72
C ALA A 12 31.87 -16.67 -0.09
N GLN A 13 31.37 -17.37 -1.11
CA GLN A 13 30.24 -16.89 -1.92
C GLN A 13 28.95 -16.82 -1.12
N PHE A 14 28.67 -17.84 -0.30
CA PHE A 14 27.50 -17.87 0.58
C PHE A 14 27.53 -16.71 1.60
N VAL A 15 28.68 -16.46 2.23
CA VAL A 15 28.87 -15.34 3.16
C VAL A 15 28.63 -14.00 2.45
N ALA A 16 29.18 -13.84 1.25
CA ALA A 16 29.00 -12.63 0.43
C ALA A 16 27.54 -12.40 0.00
N VAL A 17 26.77 -13.47 -0.26
CA VAL A 17 25.33 -13.39 -0.52
C VAL A 17 24.59 -12.94 0.74
N LEU A 18 24.86 -13.54 1.90
CA LEU A 18 24.20 -13.16 3.16
C LEU A 18 24.50 -11.74 3.62
N ASP A 19 25.72 -11.23 3.41
CA ASP A 19 26.04 -9.83 3.71
C ASP A 19 25.16 -8.87 2.90
N ARG A 20 25.01 -9.12 1.59
CA ARG A 20 24.12 -8.35 0.70
C ARG A 20 22.64 -8.51 1.05
N VAL A 21 22.25 -9.66 1.60
CA VAL A 21 20.92 -9.84 2.20
C VAL A 21 20.73 -8.89 3.37
N GLY A 22 21.73 -8.74 4.24
CA GLY A 22 21.75 -7.79 5.35
C GLY A 22 21.55 -6.34 4.91
N LEU A 23 22.11 -5.96 3.75
CA LEU A 23 21.90 -4.66 3.10
C LEU A 23 20.49 -4.50 2.49
N GLY A 24 19.64 -5.52 2.61
CA GLY A 24 18.29 -5.52 2.07
C GLY A 24 18.23 -5.72 0.56
N MET A 25 19.27 -6.19 -0.11
CA MET A 25 19.24 -6.35 -1.57
C MET A 25 18.24 -7.44 -2.01
N THR A 26 17.59 -7.22 -3.16
CA THR A 26 16.75 -8.24 -3.82
C THR A 26 17.63 -9.28 -4.51
N ASN A 27 17.12 -10.47 -4.82
CA ASN A 27 17.93 -11.51 -5.49
C ASN A 27 18.48 -11.03 -6.83
N ALA A 28 17.71 -10.21 -7.56
CA ALA A 28 18.17 -9.57 -8.78
C ALA A 28 19.34 -8.61 -8.54
N ALA A 29 19.23 -7.73 -7.54
CA ALA A 29 20.29 -6.80 -7.20
C ALA A 29 21.56 -7.52 -6.69
N ILE A 30 21.40 -8.59 -5.91
CA ILE A 30 22.51 -9.45 -5.47
C ILE A 30 23.18 -10.08 -6.69
N GLY A 31 22.38 -10.61 -7.63
CA GLY A 31 22.88 -11.20 -8.87
C GLY A 31 23.73 -10.21 -9.66
N THR A 32 23.21 -9.02 -9.91
CA THR A 32 23.96 -7.94 -10.58
C THR A 32 25.24 -7.56 -9.83
N ALA A 33 25.18 -7.44 -8.50
CA ALA A 33 26.34 -7.04 -7.68
C ALA A 33 27.40 -8.13 -7.46
N MET A 34 27.12 -9.37 -7.86
CA MET A 34 28.03 -10.51 -7.75
C MET A 34 28.33 -11.18 -9.09
N ASP A 35 27.82 -10.63 -10.19
CA ASP A 35 27.83 -11.25 -11.52
C ASP A 35 27.28 -12.69 -11.51
N LEU A 36 26.15 -12.88 -10.84
CA LEU A 36 25.43 -14.14 -10.72
C LEU A 36 24.05 -14.06 -11.36
N SER A 37 23.59 -15.18 -11.92
CA SER A 37 22.19 -15.30 -12.31
C SER A 37 21.29 -15.24 -11.07
N VAL A 38 20.05 -14.75 -11.24
CA VAL A 38 19.06 -14.71 -10.15
C VAL A 38 18.79 -16.09 -9.56
N ASP A 39 18.82 -17.13 -10.39
CA ASP A 39 18.60 -18.51 -9.95
C ASP A 39 19.81 -19.07 -9.19
N THR A 40 21.03 -18.68 -9.56
CA THR A 40 22.24 -18.97 -8.78
C THR A 40 22.17 -18.35 -7.39
N VAL A 41 21.70 -17.11 -7.26
CA VAL A 41 21.48 -16.47 -5.95
C VAL A 41 20.45 -17.23 -5.13
N LYS A 42 19.32 -17.65 -5.72
CA LYS A 42 18.30 -18.47 -5.03
C LYS A 42 18.89 -19.80 -4.56
N TYR A 43 19.70 -20.44 -5.38
CA TYR A 43 20.38 -21.69 -5.04
C TYR A 43 21.31 -21.50 -3.84
N HIS A 44 22.14 -20.47 -3.83
CA HIS A 44 23.01 -20.17 -2.68
C HIS A 44 22.22 -19.85 -1.41
N LEU A 45 21.11 -19.11 -1.51
CA LEU A 45 20.24 -18.85 -0.36
C LEU A 45 19.56 -20.12 0.15
N ARG A 46 19.14 -21.04 -0.72
CA ARG A 46 18.60 -22.32 -0.28
C ARG A 46 19.65 -23.14 0.47
N GLN A 47 20.85 -23.27 -0.09
CA GLN A 47 21.96 -23.94 0.59
C GLN A 47 22.33 -23.27 1.91
N ALA A 48 22.25 -21.93 1.99
CA ALA A 48 22.41 -21.19 3.23
C ALA A 48 21.41 -21.67 4.28
N TYR A 49 20.13 -21.71 3.93
CA TYR A 49 19.06 -22.12 4.84
C TYR A 49 19.26 -23.55 5.32
N ASP A 50 19.56 -24.47 4.40
CA ASP A 50 19.77 -25.89 4.71
C ASP A 50 20.98 -26.09 5.64
N ARG A 51 22.10 -25.42 5.36
CA ARG A 51 23.33 -25.55 6.18
C ARG A 51 23.21 -24.88 7.54
N LEU A 52 22.51 -23.76 7.62
CA LEU A 52 22.34 -23.00 8.86
C LEU A 52 21.16 -23.51 9.71
N GLY A 53 20.32 -24.39 9.17
CA GLY A 53 19.09 -24.83 9.84
C GLY A 53 18.09 -23.67 10.04
N THR A 54 18.04 -22.73 9.10
CA THR A 54 17.20 -21.53 9.21
C THR A 54 16.03 -21.58 8.22
N ALA A 55 14.88 -21.06 8.60
CA ALA A 55 13.65 -21.14 7.81
C ALA A 55 13.54 -20.02 6.77
N ASN A 56 14.22 -18.88 6.99
CA ASN A 56 14.11 -17.72 6.12
C ASN A 56 15.36 -16.83 6.13
N ARG A 57 15.36 -15.86 5.21
CA ARG A 57 16.50 -14.96 4.97
C ARG A 57 16.87 -14.05 6.14
N VAL A 58 15.91 -13.68 6.99
CA VAL A 58 16.17 -12.80 8.14
C VAL A 58 16.90 -13.60 9.21
N GLN A 59 16.40 -14.81 9.50
CA GLN A 59 17.02 -15.74 10.43
C GLN A 59 18.42 -16.18 9.97
N ALA A 60 18.57 -16.51 8.67
CA ALA A 60 19.87 -16.88 8.09
C ALA A 60 20.92 -15.77 8.27
N PHE A 61 20.51 -14.51 8.04
CA PHE A 61 21.38 -13.35 8.27
C PHE A 61 21.72 -13.20 9.76
N ALA A 62 20.72 -13.23 10.65
CA ALA A 62 20.93 -13.08 12.09
C ALA A 62 21.88 -14.15 12.63
N TRP A 63 21.70 -15.41 12.24
CA TRP A 63 22.58 -16.52 12.61
C TRP A 63 24.01 -16.31 12.12
N ALA A 64 24.20 -15.90 10.86
CA ALA A 64 25.51 -15.63 10.29
C ALA A 64 26.23 -14.44 10.95
N TRP A 65 25.48 -13.44 11.41
CA TRP A 65 26.00 -12.32 12.19
C TRP A 65 26.50 -12.77 13.58
N GLN A 66 25.69 -13.56 14.29
CA GLN A 66 26.00 -14.02 15.64
C GLN A 66 27.18 -14.98 15.69
N SER A 67 27.23 -15.92 14.74
CA SER A 67 28.33 -16.88 14.60
C SER A 67 29.65 -16.24 14.16
N GLY A 68 29.67 -14.94 13.83
CA GLY A 68 30.85 -14.23 13.37
C GLY A 68 31.24 -14.56 11.93
N LEU A 69 30.37 -15.20 11.16
CA LEU A 69 30.60 -15.43 9.72
C LEU A 69 30.56 -14.13 8.91
N LEU A 70 29.76 -13.15 9.35
CA LEU A 70 29.69 -11.82 8.74
C LEU A 70 30.62 -10.85 9.48
N THR A 71 31.32 -10.02 8.71
CA THR A 71 32.12 -8.93 9.26
C THR A 71 31.20 -7.93 9.97
N ARG A 72 31.43 -7.72 11.26
CA ARG A 72 30.68 -6.73 12.04
C ARG A 72 31.13 -5.33 11.63
N SER A 73 30.25 -4.60 10.97
CA SER A 73 30.42 -3.17 10.73
C SER A 73 30.18 -2.40 12.02
N ALA A 74 30.94 -1.33 12.25
CA ALA A 74 30.60 -0.38 13.30
C ALA A 74 29.23 0.24 12.98
N PRO A 75 28.33 0.38 13.97
CA PRO A 75 27.05 1.02 13.76
C PRO A 75 27.25 2.47 13.28
N THR A 76 26.44 2.89 12.30
CA THR A 76 26.43 4.27 11.83
C THR A 76 25.30 5.05 12.53
N GLY A 77 25.66 6.06 13.31
CA GLY A 77 24.71 6.93 14.01
C GLY A 77 24.43 6.53 15.46
N ALA A 78 23.49 7.23 16.10
CA ALA A 78 23.05 6.90 17.45
C ALA A 78 22.04 5.74 17.44
N PRO A 79 22.04 4.85 18.45
CA PRO A 79 21.04 3.79 18.54
C PRO A 79 19.63 4.39 18.66
N PRO A 80 18.64 3.89 17.89
CA PRO A 80 17.26 4.30 18.07
C PRO A 80 16.74 3.84 19.44
N ALA A 81 15.89 4.67 20.06
CA ALA A 81 15.14 4.26 21.25
C ALA A 81 14.01 3.31 20.83
N LEU A 82 13.98 2.11 21.40
CA LEU A 82 12.96 1.09 21.15
C LEU A 82 12.11 0.87 22.39
N THR A 83 10.83 0.55 22.21
CA THR A 83 9.99 -0.01 23.27
C THR A 83 10.28 -1.50 23.46
N ASP A 84 9.80 -2.08 24.56
CA ASP A 84 9.94 -3.51 24.83
C ASP A 84 9.24 -4.35 23.74
N GLU A 85 8.06 -3.90 23.26
CA GLU A 85 7.34 -4.58 22.18
C GLU A 85 8.11 -4.52 20.85
N GLN A 86 8.73 -3.38 20.53
CA GLN A 86 9.54 -3.23 19.32
C GLN A 86 10.79 -4.13 19.37
N THR A 87 11.40 -4.23 20.55
CA THR A 87 12.53 -5.12 20.81
C THR A 87 12.12 -6.59 20.66
N LEU A 88 10.96 -6.98 21.19
CA LEU A 88 10.39 -8.32 21.04
C LEU A 88 10.14 -8.66 19.56
N ILE A 89 9.57 -7.75 18.77
CA ILE A 89 9.34 -7.96 17.34
C ILE A 89 10.64 -8.22 16.58
N LEU A 90 11.69 -7.45 16.87
CA LEU A 90 13.00 -7.66 16.25
C LEU A 90 13.59 -9.03 16.60
N ARG A 91 13.46 -9.45 17.87
CA ARG A 91 13.88 -10.79 18.33
C ARG A 91 13.09 -11.89 17.63
N ILE A 92 11.77 -11.74 17.49
CA ILE A 92 10.92 -12.69 16.75
C ILE A 92 11.38 -12.80 15.30
N TRP A 93 11.64 -11.69 14.61
CA TRP A 93 12.13 -11.71 13.24
C TRP A 93 13.52 -12.35 13.12
N ALA A 94 14.43 -12.06 14.06
CA ALA A 94 15.77 -12.66 14.11
C ALA A 94 15.70 -14.17 14.35
N ALA A 95 14.73 -14.65 15.13
CA ALA A 95 14.45 -16.06 15.36
C ALA A 95 13.69 -16.74 14.20
N GLY A 96 13.39 -16.01 13.11
CA GLY A 96 12.70 -16.54 11.94
C GLY A 96 11.17 -16.49 12.00
N GLY A 97 10.60 -15.79 12.97
CA GLY A 97 9.17 -15.58 13.09
C GLY A 97 8.56 -14.72 11.99
N ASN A 98 7.29 -14.98 11.72
CA ASN A 98 6.46 -14.25 10.78
C ASN A 98 5.44 -13.35 11.53
N ARG A 99 4.53 -12.72 10.78
CA ARG A 99 3.54 -11.79 11.35
C ARG A 99 2.57 -12.47 12.33
N LEU A 100 2.22 -13.74 12.09
CA LEU A 100 1.37 -14.51 12.99
C LEU A 100 2.08 -14.76 14.33
N ASP A 101 3.39 -14.98 14.31
CA ASP A 101 4.20 -15.13 15.53
C ASP A 101 4.25 -13.83 16.34
N VAL A 102 4.40 -12.69 15.66
CA VAL A 102 4.29 -11.36 16.28
C VAL A 102 2.90 -11.16 16.89
N ALA A 103 1.84 -11.50 16.16
CA ALA A 103 0.47 -11.38 16.62
C ALA A 103 0.21 -12.23 17.88
N ARG A 104 0.73 -13.47 17.89
CA ARG A 104 0.64 -14.37 19.03
C ARG A 104 1.41 -13.83 20.24
N ALA A 105 2.65 -13.41 20.05
CA ALA A 105 3.50 -12.93 21.13
C ALA A 105 2.96 -11.65 21.80
N LEU A 106 2.31 -10.78 21.02
CA LEU A 106 1.70 -9.54 21.51
C LEU A 106 0.23 -9.70 21.93
N GLU A 107 -0.36 -10.89 21.79
CA GLU A 107 -1.79 -11.15 22.03
C GLU A 107 -2.73 -10.21 21.24
N VAL A 108 -2.37 -9.91 19.99
CA VAL A 108 -3.15 -9.04 19.10
C VAL A 108 -3.61 -9.77 17.86
N ARG A 109 -4.58 -9.18 17.15
CA ARG A 109 -4.98 -9.68 15.82
C ARG A 109 -3.85 -9.44 14.81
N GLU A 110 -3.76 -10.29 13.78
CA GLU A 110 -2.74 -10.19 12.73
C GLU A 110 -2.67 -8.81 12.07
N ARG A 111 -3.82 -8.16 11.87
CA ARG A 111 -3.87 -6.80 11.31
C ARG A 111 -3.29 -5.73 12.24
N ALA A 112 -3.37 -5.92 13.55
CA ALA A 112 -2.73 -5.02 14.51
C ALA A 112 -1.22 -5.28 14.56
N ALA A 113 -0.79 -6.54 14.49
CA ALA A 113 0.63 -6.90 14.39
C ALA A 113 1.31 -6.20 13.21
N GLU A 114 0.66 -6.12 12.05
CA GLU A 114 1.17 -5.36 10.90
C GLU A 114 1.49 -3.89 11.23
N LEU A 115 0.65 -3.21 12.03
CA LEU A 115 0.91 -1.82 12.42
C LEU A 115 2.12 -1.70 13.36
N TYR A 116 2.32 -2.68 14.25
CA TYR A 116 3.50 -2.72 15.11
C TYR A 116 4.78 -3.03 14.31
N GLU A 117 4.69 -3.95 13.35
CA GLU A 117 5.78 -4.24 12.41
C GLU A 117 6.18 -2.99 11.61
N ASP A 118 5.20 -2.24 11.08
CA ASP A 118 5.44 -0.98 10.37
C ASP A 118 6.09 0.07 11.28
N ALA A 119 5.65 0.18 12.53
CA ALA A 119 6.26 1.11 13.50
C ALA A 119 7.73 0.78 13.78
N VAL A 120 8.10 -0.51 13.90
CA VAL A 120 9.50 -0.93 14.03
C VAL A 120 10.29 -0.53 12.78
N LEU A 121 9.75 -0.79 11.60
CA LEU A 121 10.40 -0.44 10.33
C LEU A 121 10.62 1.07 10.17
N ASP A 122 9.66 1.89 10.59
CA ASP A 122 9.72 3.35 10.58
C ASP A 122 10.83 3.88 11.51
N VAL A 123 11.00 3.31 12.70
CA VAL A 123 12.08 3.68 13.64
C VAL A 123 13.46 3.48 12.99
N PHE A 124 13.63 2.43 12.19
CA PHE A 124 14.86 2.18 11.46
C PHE A 124 14.93 2.86 10.09
N GLY A 125 13.90 3.63 9.67
CA GLY A 125 13.85 4.30 8.38
C GLY A 125 13.98 3.34 7.20
N THR A 126 13.41 2.13 7.30
CA THR A 126 13.50 1.09 6.27
C THR A 126 12.14 0.45 6.02
N ARG A 127 12.00 -0.30 4.93
CA ARG A 127 10.81 -1.14 4.66
C ARG A 127 11.12 -2.63 4.71
N LYS A 128 12.34 -3.00 5.10
CA LYS A 128 12.85 -4.38 5.02
C LYS A 128 13.24 -4.86 6.41
N ARG A 129 12.57 -5.91 6.89
CA ARG A 129 12.83 -6.53 8.21
C ARG A 129 14.29 -6.87 8.43
N VAL A 130 14.97 -7.43 7.43
CA VAL A 130 16.40 -7.79 7.53
C VAL A 130 17.31 -6.58 7.79
N VAL A 131 16.96 -5.40 7.26
CA VAL A 131 17.74 -4.18 7.49
C VAL A 131 17.52 -3.65 8.91
N ALA A 132 16.28 -3.73 9.42
CA ALA A 132 15.97 -3.39 10.81
C ALA A 132 16.70 -4.33 11.78
N VAL A 133 16.67 -5.64 11.53
CA VAL A 133 17.40 -6.65 12.33
C VAL A 133 18.91 -6.41 12.27
N ARG A 134 19.48 -6.13 11.10
CA ARG A 134 20.90 -5.77 10.96
C ARG A 134 21.27 -4.57 11.83
N ARG A 135 20.53 -3.47 11.73
CA ARG A 135 20.79 -2.26 12.53
C ARG A 135 20.63 -2.52 14.03
N ALA A 136 19.61 -3.28 14.42
CA ALA A 136 19.43 -3.68 15.81
C ALA A 136 20.62 -4.48 16.35
N LEU A 137 21.17 -5.40 15.56
CA LEU A 137 22.36 -6.18 15.91
C LEU A 137 23.64 -5.34 15.93
N GLU A 138 23.82 -4.42 14.98
CA GLU A 138 24.95 -3.48 14.93
C GLU A 138 25.00 -2.59 16.17
N HIS A 139 23.84 -2.14 16.66
CA HIS A 139 23.70 -1.34 17.87
C HIS A 139 23.55 -2.17 19.17
N GLN A 140 23.63 -3.51 19.10
CA GLN A 140 23.45 -4.41 20.25
C GLN A 140 22.11 -4.21 20.98
N LEU A 141 21.06 -3.83 20.26
CA LEU A 141 19.70 -3.66 20.80
C LEU A 141 18.97 -4.99 21.01
N ILE A 142 19.42 -6.03 20.31
CA ILE A 142 18.95 -7.41 20.47
C ILE A 142 20.16 -8.34 20.54
N ASP A 143 20.05 -9.38 21.34
CA ASP A 143 20.93 -10.55 21.29
C ASP A 143 20.06 -11.78 21.01
N PRO A 144 20.02 -12.28 19.78
CA PRO A 144 19.22 -13.46 19.46
C PRO A 144 19.82 -14.76 20.04
N ALA A 145 20.94 -14.72 20.78
CA ALA A 145 21.61 -15.92 21.26
C ALA A 145 20.75 -16.58 22.33
N GLY A 146 20.21 -17.76 22.02
CA GLY A 146 19.28 -18.47 22.90
C GLY A 146 17.80 -18.13 22.68
N ASP A 147 17.49 -17.16 21.81
CA ASP A 147 16.12 -16.90 21.40
C ASP A 147 15.60 -18.01 20.50
N THR A 148 14.67 -18.80 21.02
CA THR A 148 13.88 -19.72 20.20
C THR A 148 12.54 -19.07 19.88
N LEU A 149 12.03 -19.28 18.67
CA LEU A 149 10.72 -18.75 18.28
C LEU A 149 9.61 -19.24 19.23
N ALA A 150 9.70 -20.48 19.70
CA ALA A 150 8.80 -21.02 20.72
C ALA A 150 8.88 -20.25 22.04
N GLY A 151 10.09 -19.96 22.54
CA GLY A 151 10.27 -19.18 23.77
C GLY A 151 9.74 -17.75 23.66
N LEU A 152 9.92 -17.10 22.51
CA LEU A 152 9.46 -15.72 22.28
C LEU A 152 7.95 -15.59 22.06
N THR A 153 7.29 -16.67 21.64
CA THR A 153 5.85 -16.66 21.31
C THR A 153 4.98 -17.35 22.35
N THR A 154 5.60 -17.97 23.36
CA THR A 154 4.87 -18.48 24.52
C THR A 154 4.38 -17.26 25.29
N PRO A 155 3.06 -17.04 25.42
CA PRO A 155 2.56 -15.94 26.25
C PRO A 155 3.19 -16.11 27.62
N MET A 156 3.90 -15.07 28.11
CA MET A 156 4.48 -15.10 29.44
C MET A 156 3.35 -15.51 30.37
N ALA A 157 3.48 -16.69 30.98
CA ALA A 157 2.49 -17.17 31.93
C ALA A 157 2.29 -16.02 32.91
N ALA A 158 1.08 -15.45 32.91
CA ALA A 158 0.78 -14.22 33.62
C ALA A 158 1.32 -14.38 35.04
N ASP A 159 2.41 -13.67 35.32
CA ASP A 159 3.08 -13.76 36.60
C ASP A 159 2.03 -13.32 37.62
N SER A 160 1.49 -14.33 38.31
CA SER A 160 0.30 -14.21 39.11
C SER A 160 0.68 -13.48 40.39
N GLY A 161 0.67 -12.14 40.31
CA GLY A 161 0.64 -11.27 41.46
C GLY A 161 1.85 -10.35 41.61
N GLN A 162 1.86 -9.24 40.86
CA GLN A 162 2.01 -7.89 41.42
C GLN A 162 1.67 -6.84 40.35
N GLY A 163 0.79 -5.91 40.73
CA GLY A 163 -0.06 -5.17 39.81
C GLY A 163 0.62 -4.02 39.06
N LEU A 164 0.39 -3.99 37.75
CA LEU A 164 0.38 -2.78 36.93
C LEU A 164 -1.08 -2.54 36.51
N ALA A 165 -1.80 -1.83 37.37
CA ALA A 165 -3.14 -1.33 37.08
C ALA A 165 -3.07 -0.40 35.87
N ARG A 166 -3.58 -0.86 34.71
CA ARG A 166 -3.80 -0.03 33.54
C ARG A 166 -4.80 1.07 33.88
N HIS A 167 -4.35 2.33 33.81
CA HIS A 167 -5.17 3.52 33.99
C HIS A 167 -6.25 3.64 32.91
N HIS A 168 -7.47 3.22 33.22
CA HIS A 168 -8.67 3.86 32.69
C HIS A 168 -9.06 5.01 33.63
N ARG A 169 -8.84 6.24 33.17
CA ARG A 169 -9.16 7.47 33.92
C ARG A 169 -10.65 7.82 33.71
N THR A 170 -11.48 7.47 34.68
CA THR A 170 -12.78 8.11 34.91
C THR A 170 -12.62 9.39 35.73
N LYS A 171 -13.58 10.29 35.57
CA LYS A 171 -13.60 11.70 35.96
C LYS A 171 -14.29 11.85 37.33
N GLY A 172 -13.71 12.57 38.30
CA GLY A 172 -14.44 12.99 39.51
C GLY A 172 -13.63 13.47 40.73
N ALA A 173 -13.55 14.80 40.88
CA ALA A 173 -13.57 15.67 42.09
C ALA A 173 -12.79 15.36 43.41
N ALA A 174 -11.87 16.31 43.71
CA ALA A 174 -11.65 17.11 44.94
C ALA A 174 -11.54 16.51 46.37
N GLY A 175 -10.47 16.89 47.09
CA GLY A 175 -10.50 17.10 48.55
C GLY A 175 -9.20 16.90 49.37
N ALA A 176 -8.55 18.01 49.75
CA ALA A 176 -7.86 18.32 51.03
C ALA A 176 -6.53 17.64 51.51
N SER A 177 -5.43 18.38 51.31
CA SER A 177 -4.40 18.92 52.26
C SER A 177 -4.04 18.29 53.63
N GLY A 178 -2.72 18.16 53.90
CA GLY A 178 -2.06 18.13 55.23
C GLY A 178 -0.56 17.68 55.19
N PRO A 179 0.34 18.01 56.16
CA PRO A 179 1.52 18.85 55.85
C PRO A 179 2.94 18.42 56.37
N VAL A 180 3.97 19.19 55.93
CA VAL A 180 5.31 19.54 56.52
C VAL A 180 6.52 18.57 56.48
N ALA A 181 7.65 19.04 55.91
CA ALA A 181 9.01 19.21 56.54
C ALA A 181 10.16 19.28 55.48
N THR A 182 10.64 20.49 55.14
CA THR A 182 11.97 21.09 55.44
C THR A 182 13.21 20.60 54.67
N THR A 183 13.81 21.55 53.95
CA THR A 183 14.98 21.57 53.06
C THR A 183 16.34 21.52 53.79
N PRO A 184 17.44 21.26 53.06
CA PRO A 184 18.39 22.35 52.81
C PRO A 184 18.86 22.48 51.35
N ALA A 185 19.11 23.74 50.98
CA ALA A 185 19.78 24.21 49.76
C ALA A 185 21.25 23.70 49.71
N GLU A 186 22.02 23.73 48.62
CA GLU A 186 22.09 24.69 47.53
C GLU A 186 23.15 24.17 46.52
N LEU A 187 22.82 24.09 45.23
CA LEU A 187 23.72 24.28 44.08
C LEU A 187 22.92 24.02 42.79
N CYS A 188 21.96 24.90 42.52
CA CYS A 188 21.30 24.95 41.22
C CYS A 188 21.75 26.22 40.51
N HIS A 189 22.57 26.06 39.47
CA HIS A 189 22.72 27.08 38.43
C HIS A 189 21.32 27.47 37.94
N ARG A 190 20.95 28.74 38.17
CA ARG A 190 19.73 29.32 37.60
C ARG A 190 19.90 29.41 36.10
N SER A 191 19.43 28.39 35.39
CA SER A 191 19.19 28.47 33.95
C SER A 191 18.20 29.59 33.66
N ASP A 192 18.62 30.41 32.69
CA ASP A 192 17.95 31.56 32.11
C ASP A 192 16.45 31.23 31.83
N PRO A 193 15.48 32.11 32.11
CA PRO A 193 14.11 31.95 31.65
C PRO A 193 14.00 31.61 30.14
N VAL A 194 14.98 32.02 29.32
CA VAL A 194 15.11 31.63 27.91
C VAL A 194 15.49 30.15 27.75
N GLU A 195 16.42 29.60 28.55
CA GLU A 195 16.76 28.16 28.51
C GLU A 195 15.59 27.27 28.96
N ARG A 196 14.80 27.73 29.95
CA ARG A 196 13.56 27.04 30.36
C ARG A 196 12.49 27.09 29.29
N ALA A 197 12.33 28.22 28.59
CA ALA A 197 11.44 28.33 27.44
C ALA A 197 11.90 27.45 26.26
N VAL A 198 13.21 27.35 26.00
CA VAL A 198 13.80 26.50 24.95
C VAL A 198 13.65 25.01 25.29
N ALA A 199 13.78 24.62 26.56
CA ALA A 199 13.53 23.25 27.00
C ALA A 199 12.03 22.88 26.91
N MET A 200 11.14 23.84 27.19
CA MET A 200 9.69 23.65 27.10
C MET A 200 9.18 23.63 25.64
N LEU A 201 9.89 24.29 24.72
CA LEU A 201 9.60 24.26 23.28
C LEU A 201 10.11 22.99 22.56
N ARG A 202 10.92 22.14 23.21
CA ARG A 202 11.42 20.87 22.62
C ARG A 202 10.43 19.71 22.67
N SER A 203 9.31 19.87 23.37
CA SER A 203 8.19 18.92 23.31
C SER A 203 6.94 19.67 22.90
N THR A 204 6.24 19.16 21.88
CA THR A 204 4.99 19.66 21.27
C THR A 204 5.10 20.87 20.31
N ARG A 205 5.00 20.55 19.00
CA ARG A 205 4.50 21.38 17.88
C ARG A 205 5.18 22.73 17.60
N GLY A 206 5.92 22.82 16.48
CA GLY A 206 6.13 24.07 15.74
C GLY A 206 7.58 24.39 15.36
N LEU A 207 7.74 24.82 14.11
CA LEU A 207 8.95 25.25 13.42
C LEU A 207 9.43 26.64 13.90
N VAL A 208 10.73 26.85 14.11
CA VAL A 208 11.35 28.19 14.21
C VAL A 208 12.45 28.30 13.15
N VAL A 209 12.35 29.28 12.24
CA VAL A 209 13.39 29.60 11.26
C VAL A 209 14.09 30.89 11.69
N HIS A 210 15.41 30.83 11.80
CA HIS A 210 16.29 31.96 12.12
C HIS A 210 16.32 32.97 10.96
N LEU A 211 15.74 34.15 11.15
CA LEU A 211 15.59 35.20 10.13
C LEU A 211 16.93 35.69 9.54
N GLY A 212 18.04 35.59 10.28
CA GLY A 212 19.37 35.96 9.77
C GLY A 212 19.93 35.03 8.69
N ALA A 213 19.43 33.79 8.58
CA ALA A 213 19.83 32.85 7.53
C ALA A 213 19.08 33.07 6.21
N LEU A 214 17.99 33.86 6.23
CA LEU A 214 17.22 34.22 5.04
C LEU A 214 17.82 35.43 4.30
N ALA A 215 18.65 36.23 4.96
CA ALA A 215 19.34 37.37 4.31
C ALA A 215 20.46 36.93 3.36
N ALA A 216 20.87 35.65 3.40
CA ALA A 216 21.91 35.08 2.55
C ALA A 216 21.36 34.15 1.45
N LEU A 217 20.03 34.00 1.32
CA LEU A 217 19.44 33.23 0.24
C LEU A 217 19.33 34.09 -1.02
N PRO A 218 19.66 33.55 -2.21
CA PRO A 218 19.52 34.30 -3.45
C PRO A 218 18.06 34.71 -3.64
N GLU A 219 17.86 35.92 -4.15
CA GLU A 219 16.53 36.49 -4.39
C GLU A 219 15.69 35.52 -5.23
N VAL A 220 14.51 35.20 -4.70
CA VAL A 220 13.47 34.49 -5.43
C VAL A 220 12.81 35.53 -6.32
N PRO A 221 12.61 35.26 -7.63
CA PRO A 221 11.94 36.22 -8.49
C PRO A 221 10.55 36.51 -7.93
N SER A 222 10.23 37.79 -7.87
CA SER A 222 8.93 38.32 -7.52
C SER A 222 7.85 37.71 -8.42
N LEU A 223 6.60 37.73 -7.95
CA LEU A 223 5.46 37.26 -8.73
C LEU A 223 5.37 37.95 -10.11
N ALA A 224 5.83 39.21 -10.21
CA ALA A 224 5.89 39.94 -11.47
C ALA A 224 6.94 39.38 -12.45
N GLU A 225 8.10 38.93 -11.97
CA GLU A 225 9.17 38.34 -12.78
C GLU A 225 8.84 36.91 -13.25
N VAL A 226 8.11 36.15 -12.44
CA VAL A 226 7.55 34.84 -12.82
C VAL A 226 6.51 34.98 -13.93
N LEU A 227 5.74 36.07 -13.93
CA LEU A 227 4.74 36.36 -14.97
C LEU A 227 5.37 36.90 -16.27
N ALA A 228 6.58 37.46 -16.22
CA ALA A 228 7.34 37.90 -17.39
C ALA A 228 8.12 36.77 -18.10
N GLY A 229 7.99 35.51 -17.63
CA GLY A 229 8.53 34.33 -18.31
C GLY A 229 9.88 33.82 -17.78
N ALA A 230 10.35 34.28 -16.61
CA ALA A 230 11.52 33.70 -15.97
C ALA A 230 11.17 32.32 -15.36
N ALA A 231 11.90 31.27 -15.75
CA ALA A 231 11.66 29.92 -15.25
C ALA A 231 12.10 29.76 -13.78
N PRO A 232 11.24 29.19 -12.89
CA PRO A 232 11.65 28.84 -11.54
C PRO A 232 12.70 27.74 -11.61
N ARG A 233 13.85 27.96 -10.97
CA ARG A 233 14.91 26.96 -10.90
C ARG A 233 14.51 25.86 -9.91
N GLY A 234 13.93 24.77 -10.42
CA GLY A 234 13.67 23.52 -9.68
C GLY A 234 12.18 23.17 -9.48
N VAL A 235 11.86 21.86 -9.46
CA VAL A 235 10.49 21.34 -9.51
C VAL A 235 9.97 20.97 -8.13
N ALA A 236 9.01 21.75 -7.62
CA ALA A 236 8.04 21.28 -6.63
C ALA A 236 6.61 21.56 -7.15
N PRO A 237 5.68 20.59 -7.11
CA PRO A 237 4.29 20.83 -7.51
C PRO A 237 3.61 21.85 -6.60
N THR A 238 2.94 22.83 -7.22
CA THR A 238 2.28 24.00 -6.62
C THR A 238 1.39 23.68 -5.41
N VAL A 239 0.77 22.50 -5.38
CA VAL A 239 -0.12 22.04 -4.30
C VAL A 239 0.63 21.86 -2.97
N VAL A 240 1.90 21.42 -3.00
CA VAL A 240 2.72 21.20 -1.80
C VAL A 240 3.13 22.53 -1.16
N ARG A 241 3.44 23.56 -1.96
CA ARG A 241 3.78 24.91 -1.45
C ARG A 241 2.58 25.59 -0.79
N LEU A 242 1.39 25.42 -1.35
CA LEU A 242 0.15 26.01 -0.85
C LEU A 242 -0.31 25.39 0.48
N VAL A 243 -0.18 24.07 0.64
CA VAL A 243 -0.48 23.38 1.92
C VAL A 243 0.51 23.77 3.01
N HIS A 244 1.80 23.90 2.70
CA HIS A 244 2.81 24.34 3.68
C HIS A 244 2.63 25.82 4.11
N GLN A 245 2.22 26.71 3.21
CA GLN A 245 1.91 28.11 3.54
C GLN A 245 0.64 28.26 4.40
N ALA A 246 -0.41 27.48 4.10
CA ALA A 246 -1.66 27.50 4.89
C ALA A 246 -1.45 27.01 6.33
N LEU A 247 -0.64 25.97 6.52
CA LEU A 247 -0.22 25.48 7.83
C LEU A 247 0.66 26.50 8.59
N ALA A 248 1.53 27.24 7.87
CA ALA A 248 2.38 28.29 8.45
C ALA A 248 1.59 29.52 8.94
N LEU A 249 0.38 29.74 8.42
CA LEU A 249 -0.53 30.83 8.81
C LEU A 249 -1.57 30.39 9.87
N GLY A 250 -1.46 29.18 10.41
CA GLY A 250 -2.34 28.66 11.47
C GLY A 250 -3.75 28.31 11.01
N VAL A 251 -3.96 28.09 9.71
CA VAL A 251 -5.28 27.74 9.15
C VAL A 251 -5.47 26.22 9.17
N PRO A 252 -6.48 25.67 9.85
CA PRO A 252 -6.77 24.24 9.78
C PRO A 252 -7.28 23.88 8.36
N CYS A 253 -6.72 22.82 7.76
CA CYS A 253 -6.95 22.50 6.34
C CYS A 253 -7.63 21.12 6.15
N ALA A 254 -8.55 21.04 5.19
CA ALA A 254 -9.19 19.79 4.76
C ALA A 254 -8.88 19.53 3.27
N LEU A 255 -8.36 18.34 2.98
CA LEU A 255 -8.06 17.89 1.62
C LEU A 255 -9.14 16.89 1.18
N VAL A 256 -9.99 17.30 0.25
CA VAL A 256 -11.08 16.44 -0.26
C VAL A 256 -10.78 16.06 -1.71
N LEU A 257 -10.68 14.75 -1.95
CA LEU A 257 -10.38 14.19 -3.26
C LEU A 257 -11.69 13.76 -3.95
N PRO A 258 -11.84 13.97 -5.27
CA PRO A 258 -13.02 13.54 -6.02
C PRO A 258 -13.17 12.02 -6.01
N SER A 259 -14.40 11.51 -6.19
CA SER A 259 -14.73 10.07 -6.15
C SER A 259 -14.01 9.20 -7.19
N VAL A 260 -13.44 9.82 -8.23
CA VAL A 260 -12.62 9.19 -9.28
C VAL A 260 -11.12 9.14 -8.93
N ALA A 261 -10.67 9.74 -7.82
CA ALA A 261 -9.32 9.57 -7.34
C ALA A 261 -9.13 8.12 -6.86
N VAL A 262 -8.24 7.38 -7.53
CA VAL A 262 -7.96 5.98 -7.23
C VAL A 262 -7.42 5.88 -5.80
N ASP A 263 -8.28 5.39 -4.92
CA ASP A 263 -8.03 5.05 -3.53
C ASP A 263 -7.42 6.19 -2.65
N PRO A 264 -8.27 7.04 -2.04
CA PRO A 264 -7.82 8.18 -1.23
C PRO A 264 -6.94 7.80 -0.05
N ASP A 265 -7.11 6.60 0.52
CA ASP A 265 -6.28 6.11 1.63
C ASP A 265 -4.84 5.84 1.17
N ARG A 266 -4.69 5.38 -0.08
CA ARG A 266 -3.40 5.19 -0.73
C ARG A 266 -2.77 6.52 -1.15
N ALA A 267 -3.56 7.48 -1.63
CA ALA A 267 -3.07 8.83 -1.96
C ALA A 267 -2.54 9.57 -0.71
N VAL A 268 -3.24 9.47 0.42
CA VAL A 268 -2.80 10.03 1.70
C VAL A 268 -1.57 9.28 2.24
N GLY A 269 -1.49 7.95 2.05
CA GLY A 269 -0.33 7.14 2.43
C GLY A 269 0.92 7.36 1.59
N VAL A 270 0.78 7.65 0.29
CA VAL A 270 1.90 7.90 -0.63
C VAL A 270 2.57 9.26 -0.37
N VAL A 271 1.82 10.24 0.13
CA VAL A 271 2.32 11.62 0.36
C VAL A 271 2.77 11.84 1.82
N GLY A 272 2.65 10.84 2.70
CA GLY A 272 3.22 10.91 4.06
C GLY A 272 2.54 11.92 5.00
N LEU A 273 1.27 12.29 4.76
CA LEU A 273 0.56 13.37 5.47
C LEU A 273 0.03 13.00 6.87
N ARG A 274 0.63 12.03 7.57
CA ARG A 274 0.05 11.51 8.83
C ARG A 274 0.28 12.36 10.09
N ALA A 275 0.93 13.52 9.98
CA ALA A 275 1.19 14.38 11.14
C ALA A 275 0.91 15.86 10.88
N ALA A 276 -0.27 16.18 10.35
CA ALA A 276 -0.98 17.45 10.57
C ALA A 276 -2.45 17.21 10.21
N TRP A 277 -3.38 17.77 10.96
CA TRP A 277 -4.81 17.43 10.94
C TRP A 277 -5.37 17.58 9.51
N SER A 278 -5.70 16.46 8.87
CA SER A 278 -6.36 16.42 7.57
C SER A 278 -7.39 15.29 7.57
N CYS A 279 -8.61 15.59 7.12
CA CYS A 279 -9.68 14.60 6.95
C CYS A 279 -9.96 14.46 5.45
N ALA A 280 -9.92 13.23 4.95
CA ALA A 280 -10.34 12.91 3.58
C ALA A 280 -11.77 12.36 3.61
N VAL A 281 -12.66 12.93 2.80
CA VAL A 281 -14.06 12.48 2.69
C VAL A 281 -14.34 12.03 1.25
N ARG A 282 -14.87 10.81 1.09
CA ARG A 282 -15.34 10.30 -0.22
C ARG A 282 -16.76 10.82 -0.46
N GLN A 283 -16.99 11.52 -1.57
CA GLN A 283 -18.35 11.86 -2.00
C GLN A 283 -19.05 10.63 -2.62
N GLY A 284 -20.09 10.13 -1.94
CA GLY A 284 -21.13 9.31 -2.58
C GLY A 284 -22.09 10.23 -3.35
N ALA A 285 -22.49 9.83 -4.55
CA ALA A 285 -23.01 10.69 -5.62
C ALA A 285 -24.39 11.36 -5.40
N HIS A 286 -24.85 11.62 -4.17
CA HIS A 286 -26.19 12.19 -3.96
C HIS A 286 -26.27 13.51 -3.18
N ASN A 287 -25.22 13.94 -2.47
CA ASN A 287 -25.18 15.31 -1.92
C ASN A 287 -23.76 15.72 -1.53
N GLY A 288 -23.08 16.49 -2.38
CA GLY A 288 -21.70 16.93 -2.11
C GLY A 288 -21.57 17.84 -0.88
N THR A 289 -22.62 18.60 -0.56
CA THR A 289 -22.69 19.52 0.59
C THR A 289 -22.63 18.77 1.92
N ALA A 290 -23.33 17.63 2.03
CA ALA A 290 -23.34 16.80 3.23
C ALA A 290 -21.96 16.19 3.55
N ALA A 291 -21.18 15.86 2.51
CA ALA A 291 -19.82 15.35 2.68
C ALA A 291 -18.88 16.42 3.28
N TYR A 292 -19.02 17.67 2.85
CA TYR A 292 -18.23 18.81 3.36
C TYR A 292 -18.57 19.14 4.82
N VAL A 293 -19.85 19.17 5.17
CA VAL A 293 -20.33 19.37 6.55
C VAL A 293 -19.86 18.23 7.48
N ALA A 294 -19.88 16.99 7.00
CA ALA A 294 -19.35 15.86 7.77
C ALA A 294 -17.83 15.98 8.01
N ALA A 295 -17.08 16.55 7.05
CA ALA A 295 -15.64 16.76 7.19
C ALA A 295 -15.33 17.78 8.31
N SER A 296 -16.04 18.91 8.33
CA SER A 296 -15.86 19.95 9.35
C SER A 296 -16.21 19.44 10.75
N HIS A 297 -17.32 18.73 10.89
CA HIS A 297 -17.71 18.09 12.16
C HIS A 297 -16.65 17.11 12.69
N ARG A 298 -16.04 16.29 11.82
CA ARG A 298 -14.97 15.36 12.21
C ARG A 298 -13.70 16.06 12.68
N LEU A 299 -13.42 17.22 12.11
CA LEU A 299 -12.28 18.05 12.51
C LEU A 299 -12.56 18.87 13.77
N GLY A 300 -13.80 18.89 14.26
CA GLY A 300 -14.20 19.64 15.46
C GLY A 300 -14.08 21.17 15.29
N ALA A 301 -14.04 21.65 14.05
CA ALA A 301 -13.91 23.06 13.71
C ALA A 301 -15.06 23.49 12.79
N PRO A 302 -15.60 24.71 12.94
CA PRO A 302 -16.62 25.21 12.03
C PRO A 302 -16.05 25.34 10.62
N ALA A 303 -16.90 25.14 9.60
CA ALA A 303 -16.48 25.19 8.19
C ALA A 303 -15.86 26.55 7.80
N ASP A 304 -16.29 27.64 8.45
CA ASP A 304 -15.75 28.98 8.27
C ASP A 304 -14.26 29.11 8.66
N ASP A 305 -13.77 28.25 9.54
CA ASP A 305 -12.37 28.25 10.01
C ASP A 305 -11.45 27.34 9.18
N LEU A 306 -12.03 26.54 8.27
CA LEU A 306 -11.31 25.53 7.51
C LEU A 306 -10.95 26.02 6.10
N LEU A 307 -9.72 25.75 5.64
CA LEU A 307 -9.35 25.87 4.23
C LEU A 307 -9.64 24.56 3.51
N LEU A 308 -10.58 24.58 2.56
CA LEU A 308 -10.93 23.42 1.75
C LEU A 308 -10.14 23.42 0.44
N ALA A 309 -9.42 22.34 0.12
CA ALA A 309 -8.86 22.12 -1.21
C ALA A 309 -9.76 21.16 -2.02
N CYS A 310 -10.30 21.63 -3.15
CA CYS A 310 -11.20 20.84 -4.02
C CYS A 310 -11.00 21.19 -5.52
N THR A 311 -11.73 20.52 -6.42
CA THR A 311 -11.75 20.84 -7.85
C THR A 311 -12.63 22.06 -8.14
N ALA A 312 -12.39 22.78 -9.25
CA ALA A 312 -13.10 24.01 -9.58
C ALA A 312 -14.63 23.86 -9.67
N ASP A 313 -15.13 22.72 -10.15
CA ASP A 313 -16.55 22.39 -10.23
C ASP A 313 -17.21 22.19 -8.85
N GLN A 314 -16.41 21.98 -7.81
CA GLN A 314 -16.89 21.73 -6.44
C GLN A 314 -16.96 22.99 -5.57
N VAL A 315 -16.47 24.13 -6.06
CA VAL A 315 -16.47 25.39 -5.32
C VAL A 315 -17.89 25.85 -4.91
N PRO A 316 -18.92 25.78 -5.77
CA PRO A 316 -20.28 26.18 -5.36
C PRO A 316 -20.83 25.31 -4.23
N VAL A 317 -20.64 23.99 -4.35
CA VAL A 317 -21.09 22.99 -3.36
C VAL A 317 -20.38 23.16 -2.01
N ALA A 318 -19.08 23.52 -2.05
CA ALA A 318 -18.33 23.86 -0.85
C ALA A 318 -18.84 25.14 -0.17
N GLY A 319 -19.22 26.15 -0.96
CA GLY A 319 -19.82 27.39 -0.46
C GLY A 319 -21.16 27.14 0.23
N GLU A 320 -22.01 26.29 -0.36
CA GLU A 320 -23.28 25.85 0.25
C GLU A 320 -23.06 25.10 1.58
N ALA A 321 -21.92 24.42 1.72
CA ALA A 321 -21.54 23.70 2.94
C ALA A 321 -20.94 24.60 4.03
N GLY A 322 -20.87 25.91 3.80
CA GLY A 322 -20.37 26.89 4.76
C GLY A 322 -18.85 27.05 4.77
N PHE A 323 -18.13 26.60 3.74
CA PHE A 323 -16.69 26.86 3.63
C PHE A 323 -16.45 28.20 2.96
N ARG A 324 -15.92 29.18 3.70
CA ARG A 324 -15.56 30.50 3.17
C ARG A 324 -14.19 30.56 2.50
N ARG A 325 -13.30 29.62 2.83
CA ARG A 325 -11.92 29.58 2.30
C ARG A 325 -11.76 28.32 1.46
N VAL A 326 -11.79 28.47 0.14
CA VAL A 326 -11.68 27.35 -0.81
C VAL A 326 -10.48 27.58 -1.74
N LEU A 327 -9.58 26.59 -1.79
CA LEU A 327 -8.50 26.49 -2.74
C LEU A 327 -8.93 25.52 -3.85
N ALA A 328 -9.35 26.07 -4.98
CA ALA A 328 -9.74 25.27 -6.14
C ALA A 328 -8.52 24.94 -7.00
N THR A 329 -8.31 23.67 -7.35
CA THR A 329 -7.36 23.33 -8.41
C THR A 329 -7.95 23.73 -9.74
N THR A 330 -7.27 24.58 -10.50
CA THR A 330 -7.63 24.99 -11.87
C THR A 330 -7.40 23.90 -12.91
N SER A 331 -7.13 22.66 -12.48
CA SER A 331 -7.07 21.50 -13.36
C SER A 331 -8.48 21.10 -13.83
N PHE A 332 -9.11 21.98 -14.60
CA PHE A 332 -9.59 21.55 -15.89
C PHE A 332 -8.33 21.18 -16.70
N VAL A 333 -7.77 20.00 -16.41
CA VAL A 333 -7.43 19.17 -17.55
C VAL A 333 -8.83 18.92 -18.10
N PRO A 334 -9.26 19.54 -19.23
CA PRO A 334 -10.41 18.99 -19.92
C PRO A 334 -10.19 17.49 -19.93
N ARG A 335 -11.21 16.67 -19.67
CA ARG A 335 -11.08 15.24 -19.94
C ARG A 335 -10.68 15.13 -21.42
N THR A 336 -9.39 15.24 -21.71
CA THR A 336 -8.75 14.55 -22.79
C THR A 336 -9.16 13.14 -22.44
N GLU A 337 -10.12 12.62 -23.21
CA GLU A 337 -10.33 11.19 -23.27
C GLU A 337 -8.94 10.58 -23.14
N PRO A 338 -8.70 9.75 -22.09
CA PRO A 338 -7.36 9.30 -21.75
C PRO A 338 -6.68 8.96 -23.05
N ARG A 339 -5.65 9.77 -23.42
CA ARG A 339 -5.08 9.77 -24.77
C ARG A 339 -4.80 8.32 -25.08
N ARG A 340 -5.64 7.75 -25.95
CA ARG A 340 -5.90 6.30 -25.94
C ARG A 340 -4.58 5.63 -26.20
N ALA A 341 -4.01 4.99 -25.18
CA ALA A 341 -2.76 4.28 -25.33
C ALA A 341 -2.97 3.25 -26.45
N PRO A 342 -2.05 3.11 -27.41
CA PRO A 342 -2.18 2.10 -28.46
C PRO A 342 -2.50 0.76 -27.80
N VAL A 343 -3.42 0.02 -28.43
CA VAL A 343 -3.88 -1.28 -27.94
C VAL A 343 -2.64 -2.10 -27.54
N PRO A 344 -2.52 -2.51 -26.26
CA PRO A 344 -1.29 -3.11 -25.77
C PRO A 344 -1.04 -4.42 -26.51
N GLU A 345 0.13 -4.55 -27.15
CA GLU A 345 0.56 -5.82 -27.72
C GLU A 345 0.65 -6.87 -26.60
N LEU A 346 -0.09 -7.97 -26.76
CA LEU A 346 -0.02 -9.09 -25.84
C LEU A 346 1.15 -9.99 -26.23
N ASN A 347 2.06 -10.22 -25.29
CA ASN A 347 3.06 -11.28 -25.48
C ASN A 347 2.38 -12.67 -25.51
N ALA A 348 3.09 -13.68 -26.02
CA ALA A 348 2.55 -15.03 -26.19
C ALA A 348 1.97 -15.63 -24.89
N LEU A 349 2.63 -15.39 -23.75
CA LEU A 349 2.16 -15.87 -22.45
C LEU A 349 0.89 -15.16 -21.99
N GLU A 350 0.81 -13.84 -22.15
CA GLU A 350 -0.36 -13.04 -21.79
C GLU A 350 -1.57 -13.41 -22.65
N ARG A 351 -1.36 -13.56 -23.96
CA ARG A 351 -2.37 -14.08 -24.88
C ARG A 351 -2.88 -15.44 -24.42
N ARG A 352 -1.96 -16.35 -24.10
CA ARG A 352 -2.31 -17.70 -23.64
C ARG A 352 -3.08 -17.71 -22.33
N ILE A 353 -2.69 -16.88 -21.36
CA ILE A 353 -3.41 -16.73 -20.08
C ILE A 353 -4.82 -16.20 -20.33
N ALA A 354 -4.97 -15.20 -21.18
CA ALA A 354 -6.27 -14.61 -21.50
C ALA A 354 -7.20 -15.58 -22.25
N GLU A 355 -6.69 -16.37 -23.20
CA GLU A 355 -7.43 -17.44 -23.87
C GLU A 355 -7.97 -18.47 -22.87
N LEU A 356 -7.11 -18.97 -21.97
CA LEU A 356 -7.51 -19.95 -20.97
C LEU A 356 -8.51 -19.38 -19.96
N ALA A 357 -8.39 -18.09 -19.60
CA ALA A 357 -9.38 -17.40 -18.79
C ALA A 357 -10.73 -17.28 -19.52
N ALA A 358 -10.72 -16.98 -20.82
CA ALA A 358 -11.91 -16.95 -21.66
C ALA A 358 -12.55 -18.34 -21.82
N GLU A 359 -11.76 -19.42 -21.84
CA GLU A 359 -12.25 -20.80 -21.76
C GLU A 359 -12.89 -21.13 -20.39
N GLY A 360 -12.78 -20.24 -19.41
CA GLY A 360 -13.40 -20.37 -18.10
C GLY A 360 -12.59 -21.18 -17.10
N LEU A 361 -11.29 -21.37 -17.33
CA LEU A 361 -10.42 -22.03 -16.37
C LEU A 361 -10.18 -21.17 -15.13
N THR A 362 -10.02 -21.83 -13.99
CA THR A 362 -9.59 -21.22 -12.74
C THR A 362 -8.13 -20.80 -12.81
N ILE A 363 -7.72 -19.87 -11.94
CA ILE A 363 -6.32 -19.39 -11.85
C ILE A 363 -5.34 -20.56 -11.62
N ALA A 364 -5.73 -21.56 -10.83
CA ALA A 364 -4.96 -22.77 -10.57
C ALA A 364 -4.76 -23.61 -11.84
N GLU A 365 -5.85 -23.89 -12.57
CA GLU A 365 -5.78 -24.66 -13.82
C GLU A 365 -4.99 -23.92 -14.91
N ILE A 366 -5.15 -22.59 -15.02
CA ILE A 366 -4.35 -21.76 -15.92
C ILE A 366 -2.86 -21.91 -15.55
N GLY A 367 -2.53 -21.77 -14.27
CA GLY A 367 -1.17 -21.91 -13.75
C GLY A 367 -0.55 -23.27 -14.12
N GLY A 368 -1.30 -24.35 -13.91
CA GLY A 368 -0.89 -25.69 -14.32
C GLY A 368 -0.62 -25.81 -15.82
N ARG A 369 -1.48 -25.24 -16.68
CA ARG A 369 -1.35 -25.32 -18.14
C ARG A 369 -0.24 -24.46 -18.74
N VAL A 370 0.07 -23.31 -18.14
CA VAL A 370 1.16 -22.43 -18.59
C VAL A 370 2.45 -22.62 -17.79
N HIS A 371 2.52 -23.68 -16.97
CA HIS A 371 3.65 -23.99 -16.10
C HIS A 371 4.12 -22.78 -15.27
N THR A 372 3.17 -22.06 -14.68
CA THR A 372 3.46 -20.89 -13.84
C THR A 372 2.65 -20.89 -12.54
N GLY A 373 3.13 -20.18 -11.54
CA GLY A 373 2.44 -20.08 -10.25
C GLY A 373 1.13 -19.28 -10.35
N GLU A 374 0.13 -19.67 -9.56
CA GLU A 374 -1.17 -18.98 -9.47
C GLU A 374 -1.05 -17.47 -9.24
N TYR A 375 -0.09 -17.08 -8.40
CA TYR A 375 0.21 -15.68 -8.13
C TYR A 375 0.55 -14.90 -9.41
N LEU A 376 1.37 -15.48 -10.30
CA LEU A 376 1.76 -14.80 -11.53
C LEU A 376 0.60 -14.69 -12.50
N VAL A 377 -0.24 -15.73 -12.62
CA VAL A 377 -1.48 -15.68 -13.43
C VAL A 377 -2.39 -14.56 -12.94
N ARG A 378 -2.65 -14.50 -11.62
CA ARG A 378 -3.48 -13.44 -11.02
C ARG A 378 -2.91 -12.06 -11.28
N HIS A 379 -1.60 -11.89 -11.11
CA HIS A 379 -0.91 -10.64 -11.36
C HIS A 379 -1.02 -10.21 -12.84
N ARG A 380 -0.86 -11.14 -13.79
CA ARG A 380 -0.96 -10.87 -15.23
C ARG A 380 -2.38 -10.52 -15.65
N LEU A 381 -3.40 -11.22 -15.16
CA LEU A 381 -4.81 -10.85 -15.41
C LEU A 381 -5.15 -9.48 -14.83
N ALA A 382 -4.66 -9.16 -13.62
CA ALA A 382 -4.82 -7.83 -13.03
C ALA A 382 -4.14 -6.74 -13.88
N ASP A 383 -2.95 -7.01 -14.41
CA ASP A 383 -2.24 -6.08 -15.28
C ASP A 383 -2.93 -5.89 -16.63
N LEU A 384 -3.41 -6.97 -17.25
CA LEU A 384 -4.23 -6.93 -18.46
C LEU A 384 -5.49 -6.09 -18.29
N ARG A 385 -6.21 -6.27 -17.16
CA ARG A 385 -7.39 -5.44 -16.84
C ARG A 385 -7.05 -3.96 -16.76
N ARG A 386 -5.94 -3.60 -16.09
CA ARG A 386 -5.51 -2.20 -16.01
C ARG A 386 -5.16 -1.63 -17.39
N ARG A 387 -4.38 -2.36 -18.21
CA ARG A 387 -3.94 -1.89 -19.52
C ARG A 387 -5.09 -1.76 -20.52
N THR A 388 -6.06 -2.68 -20.47
CA THR A 388 -7.24 -2.58 -21.32
C THR A 388 -8.26 -1.59 -20.76
N GLY A 389 -8.38 -1.45 -19.44
CA GLY A 389 -9.48 -0.75 -18.76
C GLY A 389 -10.69 -1.66 -18.53
N ALA A 390 -10.49 -2.98 -18.49
CA ALA A 390 -11.54 -3.93 -18.13
C ALA A 390 -11.78 -3.93 -16.62
N VAL A 391 -13.05 -4.01 -16.23
CA VAL A 391 -13.49 -3.95 -14.82
C VAL A 391 -13.24 -5.29 -14.12
N ASP A 392 -13.50 -6.39 -14.82
CA ASP A 392 -13.33 -7.76 -14.33
C ASP A 392 -12.81 -8.68 -15.45
N ASP A 393 -12.67 -9.97 -15.16
CA ASP A 393 -12.09 -10.94 -16.09
C ASP A 393 -13.05 -11.26 -17.26
N ALA A 394 -14.37 -11.15 -17.05
CA ALA A 394 -15.38 -11.36 -18.09
C ALA A 394 -15.37 -10.21 -19.11
N HIS A 395 -15.36 -8.98 -18.61
CA HIS A 395 -15.21 -7.78 -19.43
C HIS A 395 -13.84 -7.79 -20.15
N LEU A 396 -12.77 -8.28 -19.50
CA LEU A 396 -11.47 -8.44 -20.15
C LEU A 396 -11.56 -9.40 -21.34
N ALA A 397 -12.13 -10.58 -21.17
CA ALA A 397 -12.27 -11.57 -22.24
C ALA A 397 -13.05 -11.02 -23.44
N VAL A 398 -14.20 -10.38 -23.18
CA VAL A 398 -15.03 -9.74 -24.23
C VAL A 398 -14.22 -8.73 -25.03
N ARG A 399 -13.49 -7.83 -24.34
CA ARG A 399 -12.70 -6.80 -25.03
C ARG A 399 -11.59 -7.40 -25.88
N LEU A 400 -10.86 -8.38 -25.35
CA LEU A 400 -9.78 -9.03 -26.08
C LEU A 400 -10.28 -9.80 -27.31
N ILE A 401 -11.48 -10.38 -27.25
CA ILE A 401 -12.14 -11.01 -28.40
C ILE A 401 -12.56 -9.97 -29.44
N MET A 402 -13.22 -8.89 -29.02
CA MET A 402 -13.67 -7.82 -29.93
C MET A 402 -12.52 -7.12 -30.64
N THR A 403 -11.34 -7.04 -30.02
CA THR A 403 -10.13 -6.47 -30.62
C THR A 403 -9.21 -7.51 -31.26
N GLU A 404 -9.66 -8.76 -31.40
CA GLU A 404 -8.91 -9.86 -32.02
C GLU A 404 -7.50 -10.10 -31.42
N LEU A 405 -7.32 -9.78 -30.13
CA LEU A 405 -6.03 -9.93 -29.44
C LEU A 405 -5.80 -11.36 -28.91
N ILE A 406 -6.86 -12.15 -28.83
CA ILE A 406 -6.80 -13.58 -28.45
C ILE A 406 -7.49 -14.43 -29.52
N GLY A 407 -6.99 -15.64 -29.74
CA GLY A 407 -7.59 -16.60 -30.67
C GLY A 407 -8.96 -17.07 -30.18
N THR A 408 -9.92 -17.21 -31.10
CA THR A 408 -11.29 -17.65 -30.78
C THR A 408 -11.60 -19.07 -31.23
N GLU A 409 -10.67 -19.74 -31.90
CA GLU A 409 -10.85 -21.05 -32.53
C GLU A 409 -11.25 -22.11 -31.50
N ARG A 410 -10.55 -22.15 -30.35
CA ARG A 410 -10.85 -23.08 -29.26
C ARG A 410 -12.17 -22.78 -28.57
N LEU A 411 -12.49 -21.49 -28.40
CA LEU A 411 -13.77 -21.07 -27.82
C LEU A 411 -14.92 -21.46 -28.74
N ARG A 412 -14.78 -21.23 -30.05
CA ARG A 412 -15.76 -21.60 -31.08
C ARG A 412 -15.95 -23.11 -31.16
N ALA A 413 -14.86 -23.88 -31.08
CA ALA A 413 -14.92 -25.34 -31.05
C ALA A 413 -15.62 -25.90 -29.79
N GLY A 414 -15.68 -25.11 -28.71
CA GLY A 414 -16.39 -25.46 -27.47
C GLY A 414 -17.81 -24.87 -27.36
N LEU A 415 -18.31 -24.18 -28.38
CA LEU A 415 -19.68 -23.66 -28.37
C LEU A 415 -20.67 -24.82 -28.42
N PRO A 416 -21.79 -24.74 -27.68
CA PRO A 416 -22.85 -25.73 -27.79
C PRO A 416 -23.46 -25.70 -29.19
N ASP A 417 -23.78 -26.88 -29.76
CA ASP A 417 -24.42 -27.00 -31.07
C ASP A 417 -25.73 -26.21 -31.18
N ARG A 418 -26.43 -26.05 -30.04
CA ARG A 418 -27.61 -25.20 -29.90
C ARG A 418 -27.40 -24.23 -28.76
N VAL A 419 -27.43 -22.95 -29.11
CA VAL A 419 -27.39 -21.85 -28.15
C VAL A 419 -28.75 -21.80 -27.42
N PRO A 420 -28.79 -21.86 -26.08
CA PRO A 420 -30.05 -21.78 -25.36
C PRO A 420 -30.72 -20.44 -25.61
N GLU A 421 -32.04 -20.45 -25.86
CA GLU A 421 -32.82 -19.23 -25.95
C GLU A 421 -32.89 -18.56 -24.57
N LEU A 422 -32.44 -17.31 -24.51
CA LEU A 422 -32.52 -16.50 -23.31
C LEU A 422 -33.67 -15.51 -23.40
N ASP A 423 -34.38 -15.33 -22.29
CA ASP A 423 -35.37 -14.26 -22.13
C ASP A 423 -34.70 -12.87 -22.16
N GLN A 424 -35.53 -11.83 -22.24
CA GLN A 424 -35.05 -10.44 -22.32
C GLN A 424 -34.16 -10.07 -21.13
N ALA A 425 -34.52 -10.52 -19.92
CA ALA A 425 -33.74 -10.30 -18.71
C ALA A 425 -32.35 -10.96 -18.80
N GLY A 426 -32.28 -12.20 -19.30
CA GLY A 426 -31.03 -12.93 -19.50
C GLY A 426 -30.09 -12.22 -20.48
N ARG A 427 -30.62 -11.72 -21.60
CA ARG A 427 -29.85 -10.93 -22.56
C ARG A 427 -29.37 -9.62 -21.95
N ALA A 428 -30.23 -8.90 -21.23
CA ALA A 428 -29.85 -7.63 -20.59
C ALA A 428 -28.72 -7.82 -19.56
N VAL A 429 -28.79 -8.86 -18.73
CA VAL A 429 -27.73 -9.16 -17.76
C VAL A 429 -26.42 -9.56 -18.45
N LEU A 430 -26.46 -10.36 -19.51
CA LEU A 430 -25.25 -10.68 -20.28
C LEU A 430 -24.65 -9.44 -20.92
N THR A 431 -25.46 -8.52 -21.45
CA THR A 431 -24.98 -7.22 -21.94
C THR A 431 -24.24 -6.45 -20.84
N LEU A 432 -24.81 -6.34 -19.63
CA LEU A 432 -24.18 -5.68 -18.49
C LEU A 432 -22.85 -6.33 -18.07
N ILE A 433 -22.76 -7.66 -18.15
CA ILE A 433 -21.51 -8.40 -17.87
C ILE A 433 -20.48 -8.08 -18.95
N CYS A 434 -20.87 -8.13 -20.22
CA CYS A 434 -19.96 -7.94 -21.34
C CYS A 434 -19.42 -6.50 -21.43
N THR A 435 -20.21 -5.50 -21.02
CA THR A 435 -19.80 -4.09 -20.92
C THR A 435 -19.10 -3.74 -19.61
N GLY A 436 -19.07 -4.66 -18.64
CA GLY A 436 -18.55 -4.41 -17.29
C GLY A 436 -19.36 -3.37 -16.50
N THR A 437 -20.64 -3.18 -16.83
CA THR A 437 -21.53 -2.22 -16.15
C THR A 437 -22.49 -2.89 -15.17
N MET A 438 -22.25 -4.16 -14.81
CA MET A 438 -23.00 -4.91 -13.79
C MET A 438 -22.88 -4.27 -12.40
N SER A 439 -23.77 -3.33 -12.15
CA SER A 439 -23.86 -2.46 -10.97
C SER A 439 -25.34 -2.22 -10.65
N GLU A 440 -25.65 -1.60 -9.51
CA GLU A 440 -27.03 -1.26 -9.18
C GLU A 440 -27.66 -0.33 -10.22
N ALA A 441 -26.94 0.72 -10.64
CA ALA A 441 -27.39 1.64 -11.68
C ALA A 441 -27.60 0.92 -13.03
N GLY A 442 -26.66 0.04 -13.42
CA GLY A 442 -26.78 -0.74 -14.65
C GLY A 442 -27.95 -1.73 -14.63
N ALA A 443 -28.19 -2.39 -13.50
CA ALA A 443 -29.34 -3.27 -13.31
C ALA A 443 -30.65 -2.48 -13.41
N ASN A 444 -30.75 -1.33 -12.73
CA ASN A 444 -31.94 -0.48 -12.76
C ASN A 444 -32.21 0.04 -14.17
N ALA A 445 -31.17 0.43 -14.93
CA ALA A 445 -31.30 0.82 -16.33
C ALA A 445 -31.81 -0.32 -17.23
N ALA A 446 -31.56 -1.57 -16.83
CA ALA A 446 -32.10 -2.76 -17.49
C ALA A 446 -33.48 -3.19 -16.96
N GLY A 447 -34.12 -2.40 -16.08
CA GLY A 447 -35.42 -2.71 -15.48
C GLY A 447 -35.38 -3.82 -14.44
N LEU A 448 -34.22 -4.04 -13.80
CA LEU A 448 -34.00 -5.09 -12.79
C LEU A 448 -33.43 -4.49 -11.51
N SER A 449 -33.80 -5.01 -10.34
CA SER A 449 -33.01 -4.78 -9.14
C SER A 449 -31.66 -5.51 -9.23
N LEU A 450 -30.64 -5.06 -8.48
CA LEU A 450 -29.34 -5.74 -8.43
C LEU A 450 -29.45 -7.21 -7.97
N ARG A 451 -30.40 -7.52 -7.09
CA ARG A 451 -30.64 -8.88 -6.60
C ARG A 451 -31.23 -9.78 -7.69
N GLU A 452 -32.21 -9.30 -8.44
CA GLU A 452 -32.78 -10.01 -9.58
C GLU A 452 -31.72 -10.21 -10.66
N ALA A 453 -30.95 -9.18 -10.99
CA ALA A 453 -29.88 -9.25 -11.97
C ALA A 453 -28.84 -10.33 -11.61
N ARG A 454 -28.45 -10.48 -10.34
CA ARG A 454 -27.56 -11.57 -9.87
C ARG A 454 -28.20 -12.95 -9.95
N THR A 455 -29.50 -13.05 -9.73
CA THR A 455 -30.23 -14.32 -9.84
C THR A 455 -30.32 -14.78 -11.30
N VAL A 456 -30.60 -13.82 -12.19
CA VAL A 456 -30.56 -14.01 -13.64
C VAL A 456 -29.14 -14.35 -14.11
N GLU A 457 -28.11 -13.66 -13.61
CA GLU A 457 -26.69 -13.95 -13.89
C GLU A 457 -26.37 -15.42 -13.59
N ALA A 458 -26.68 -15.91 -12.40
CA ALA A 458 -26.41 -17.30 -12.04
C ALA A 458 -27.13 -18.30 -12.97
N ARG A 459 -28.35 -17.98 -13.41
CA ARG A 459 -29.12 -18.81 -14.37
C ARG A 459 -28.47 -18.80 -15.76
N VAL A 460 -28.13 -17.63 -16.31
CA VAL A 460 -27.52 -17.54 -17.65
C VAL A 460 -26.10 -18.11 -17.68
N VAL A 461 -25.33 -17.96 -16.62
CA VAL A 461 -23.99 -18.56 -16.50
C VAL A 461 -24.10 -20.08 -16.51
N ARG A 462 -25.05 -20.68 -15.79
CA ARG A 462 -25.29 -22.13 -15.86
C ARG A 462 -25.75 -22.59 -17.24
N ALA A 463 -26.53 -21.77 -17.94
CA ALA A 463 -27.03 -22.12 -19.27
C ALA A 463 -25.94 -22.06 -20.36
N LEU A 464 -25.04 -21.08 -20.29
CA LEU A 464 -24.03 -20.83 -21.33
C LEU A 464 -22.65 -21.41 -21.03
N SER A 465 -22.33 -21.67 -19.76
CA SER A 465 -21.01 -22.11 -19.35
C SER A 465 -21.08 -23.44 -18.64
N TRP A 466 -20.60 -24.49 -19.31
CA TRP A 466 -20.50 -25.84 -18.75
C TRP A 466 -19.58 -25.91 -17.51
N ARG A 467 -18.68 -24.93 -17.34
CA ARG A 467 -17.82 -24.76 -16.14
C ARG A 467 -18.46 -23.91 -15.05
N GLY A 468 -19.64 -23.32 -15.28
CA GLY A 468 -20.21 -22.30 -14.38
C GLY A 468 -19.37 -21.02 -14.27
N SER A 469 -18.45 -20.79 -15.21
CA SER A 469 -17.59 -19.60 -15.23
C SER A 469 -18.30 -18.44 -15.93
N ARG A 470 -18.39 -17.30 -15.23
CA ARG A 470 -18.93 -16.03 -15.75
C ARG A 470 -18.14 -15.54 -16.97
N THR A 471 -16.81 -15.64 -16.94
CA THR A 471 -15.92 -15.22 -18.04
C THR A 471 -16.21 -16.00 -19.32
N HIS A 472 -16.37 -17.31 -19.18
CA HIS A 472 -16.71 -18.18 -20.31
C HIS A 472 -18.13 -17.92 -20.84
N ALA A 473 -19.12 -17.72 -19.96
CA ALA A 473 -20.48 -17.37 -20.39
C ALA A 473 -20.51 -16.07 -21.21
N ALA A 474 -19.73 -15.05 -20.83
CA ALA A 474 -19.60 -13.80 -21.57
C ALA A 474 -18.94 -14.00 -22.95
N ALA A 475 -17.87 -14.81 -23.02
CA ALA A 475 -17.21 -15.15 -24.28
C ALA A 475 -18.14 -15.92 -25.23
N VAL A 476 -18.88 -16.92 -24.72
CA VAL A 476 -19.88 -17.68 -25.47
C VAL A 476 -20.97 -16.74 -26.00
N ALA A 477 -21.54 -15.89 -25.14
CA ALA A 477 -22.62 -14.98 -25.52
C ALA A 477 -22.22 -14.02 -26.66
N LEU A 478 -20.97 -13.53 -26.65
CA LEU A 478 -20.43 -12.69 -27.70
C LEU A 478 -20.21 -13.48 -28.99
N LEU A 479 -19.53 -14.63 -28.92
CA LEU A 479 -19.18 -15.43 -30.10
C LEU A 479 -20.40 -16.06 -30.79
N SER A 480 -21.47 -16.32 -30.05
CA SER A 480 -22.70 -16.89 -30.58
C SER A 480 -23.74 -15.84 -31.01
N GLY A 481 -23.42 -14.54 -30.89
CA GLY A 481 -24.33 -13.46 -31.26
C GLY A 481 -25.55 -13.28 -30.35
N ILE A 482 -25.54 -13.84 -29.13
CA ILE A 482 -26.61 -13.59 -28.14
C ILE A 482 -26.58 -12.13 -27.70
N VAL A 483 -25.37 -11.60 -27.51
CA VAL A 483 -25.12 -10.21 -27.18
C VAL A 483 -24.39 -9.56 -28.35
N THR A 484 -25.06 -8.62 -28.99
CA THR A 484 -24.44 -7.71 -29.96
C THR A 484 -24.04 -6.45 -29.22
N LEU A 485 -22.74 -6.27 -28.99
CA LEU A 485 -22.24 -5.01 -28.49
C LEU A 485 -22.12 -4.03 -29.66
N PRO A 486 -22.45 -2.74 -29.48
CA PRO A 486 -22.11 -1.74 -30.48
C PRO A 486 -20.60 -1.85 -30.73
N PRO A 487 -20.14 -1.69 -32.00
CA PRO A 487 -18.72 -1.64 -32.27
C PRO A 487 -18.15 -0.59 -31.33
N THR A 488 -17.36 -1.06 -30.35
CA THR A 488 -16.67 -0.14 -29.46
C THR A 488 -15.90 0.76 -30.40
N PRO A 489 -16.08 2.10 -30.37
CA PRO A 489 -15.45 2.98 -31.35
C PRO A 489 -13.99 2.55 -31.42
N LEU A 490 -13.66 1.90 -32.55
CA LEU A 490 -12.40 1.20 -32.68
C LEU A 490 -11.33 2.20 -32.29
N TRP A 491 -10.29 1.72 -31.65
CA TRP A 491 -9.12 2.52 -31.33
C TRP A 491 -8.54 3.01 -32.66
N VAL A 492 -9.10 4.08 -33.23
CA VAL A 492 -8.56 4.75 -34.40
C VAL A 492 -7.30 5.41 -33.86
N GLY A 493 -6.17 4.78 -34.18
CA GLY A 493 -4.83 5.17 -33.74
C GLY A 493 -4.43 6.56 -34.21
#